data_AF-A0A6G4WZK8-F1
#
_entry.id   AF-A0A6G4WZK8-F1
#
_cell.length_a   1.000
_cell.length_b   1.000
_cell.length_c   1.000
_cell.angle_alpha   90.00
_cell.angle_beta   90.00
_cell.angle_gamma   90.00
#
_symmetry.space_group_name_H-M   'P 1'
#
loop_
_entity.id
_entity.type
_entity.pdbx_description
1 polymer ?
#
loop_
_entity_poly.entity_id
_entity_poly.type
_entity_poly.pdbx_seq_one_letter_code
_entity_poly.pdbx_strand_id
1 'polypeptide(L)' 'MRELGGLRQEDLSEMTGLTQSFLSMLESGARRLTNIDKIVRLLDGLDAPVELTGPMLRSARGAAAPPR' A
#
# COMPACT_ATOMS: atom_id res chain seq x y z
N MET A 1 -6.77 -11.97 -0.78
CA MET A 1 -7.30 -10.63 -0.39
C MET A 1 -8.82 -10.51 -0.51
N ARG A 2 -9.50 -11.31 -1.34
CA ARG A 2 -10.97 -11.28 -1.53
C ARG A 2 -11.83 -11.58 -0.29
N GLU A 3 -11.31 -12.36 0.65
CA GLU A 3 -12.11 -12.89 1.78
C GLU A 3 -12.04 -12.05 3.06
N LEU A 4 -11.11 -11.09 3.16
CA LEU A 4 -10.84 -10.35 4.41
C LEU A 4 -11.30 -8.88 4.40
N GLY A 5 -11.68 -8.31 3.25
CA GLY A 5 -11.98 -6.88 3.16
C GLY A 5 -13.05 -6.43 2.16
N GLY A 6 -13.71 -7.34 1.43
CA GLY A 6 -14.75 -6.99 0.44
C GLY A 6 -14.29 -6.21 -0.80
N LEU A 7 -13.07 -5.67 -0.78
CA LEU A 7 -12.45 -4.93 -1.90
C LEU A 7 -12.18 -5.85 -3.08
N ARG A 8 -12.63 -5.43 -4.27
CA ARG A 8 -12.30 -6.11 -5.51
C ARG A 8 -10.93 -5.63 -6.00
N GLN A 9 -10.30 -6.44 -6.84
CA GLN A 9 -8.98 -6.11 -7.37
C GLN A 9 -9.02 -4.91 -8.33
N GLU A 10 -10.17 -4.67 -8.96
CA GLU A 10 -10.43 -3.45 -9.73
C GLU A 10 -10.37 -2.20 -8.83
N ASP A 11 -11.06 -2.22 -7.69
CA ASP A 11 -11.03 -1.13 -6.71
C ASP A 11 -9.60 -0.88 -6.21
N LEU A 12 -8.85 -1.95 -5.88
CA LEU A 12 -7.45 -1.84 -5.46
C LEU A 12 -6.56 -1.26 -6.57
N SER A 13 -6.85 -1.58 -7.83
CA SER A 13 -6.12 -1.04 -8.96
C SER A 13 -6.32 0.47 -9.08
N GLU A 14 -7.54 0.94 -8.85
CA GLU A 14 -7.90 2.36 -8.85
C GLU A 14 -7.29 3.10 -7.64
N MET A 15 -7.40 2.53 -6.44
CA MET A 15 -6.93 3.12 -5.19
C MET A 15 -5.40 3.23 -5.12
N THR A 16 -4.68 2.23 -5.64
CA THR A 16 -3.21 2.17 -5.53
C THR A 16 -2.48 2.63 -6.79
N GLY A 17 -3.21 2.77 -7.91
CA GLY A 17 -2.63 3.02 -9.23
C GLY A 17 -1.73 1.88 -9.75
N LEU A 18 -1.76 0.70 -9.11
CA LEU A 18 -1.10 -0.51 -9.59
C LEU A 18 -2.03 -1.26 -10.53
N THR A 19 -1.50 -1.87 -11.59
CA THR A 19 -2.37 -2.62 -12.51
C THR A 19 -2.95 -3.86 -11.85
N GLN A 20 -4.16 -4.25 -12.26
CA GLN A 20 -4.80 -5.50 -11.83
C GLN A 20 -3.88 -6.73 -12.02
N SER A 21 -3.18 -6.82 -13.15
CA SER A 21 -2.24 -7.90 -13.44
C SER A 21 -1.05 -7.92 -12.46
N PHE A 22 -0.58 -6.75 -12.03
CA PHE A 22 0.49 -6.64 -11.04
C PHE A 22 0.01 -7.07 -9.66
N LEU A 23 -1.18 -6.64 -9.25
CA LEU A 23 -1.82 -7.06 -8.00
C LEU A 23 -2.06 -8.57 -7.97
N SER A 24 -2.49 -9.17 -9.09
CA SER A 24 -2.68 -10.62 -9.20
C SER A 24 -1.38 -11.41 -9.03
N MET A 25 -0.28 -10.95 -9.63
CA MET A 25 1.04 -11.55 -9.42
C MET A 25 1.55 -11.39 -7.99
N LEU A 26 1.22 -10.29 -7.32
CA LEU A 26 1.54 -10.08 -5.92
C LEU A 26 0.78 -11.07 -5.03
N GLU A 27 -0.54 -11.16 -5.20
CA GLU A 27 -1.42 -12.01 -4.38
C GLU A 27 -1.14 -13.50 -4.54
N SER A 28 -0.75 -13.93 -5.75
CA SER A 28 -0.33 -15.32 -6.01
C SER A 28 1.09 -15.65 -5.55
N GLY A 29 1.85 -14.64 -5.10
CA GLY A 29 3.27 -14.81 -4.74
C GLY A 29 4.22 -14.97 -5.93
N ALA A 30 3.71 -14.93 -7.17
CA ALA A 30 4.52 -14.96 -8.39
C ALA A 30 5.48 -13.76 -8.50
N ARG A 31 5.18 -12.66 -7.80
CA ARG A 31 6.04 -11.48 -7.75
C ARG A 31 6.13 -10.89 -6.35
N ARG A 32 7.36 -10.58 -5.93
CA ARG A 32 7.62 -9.82 -4.70
C ARG A 32 7.61 -8.32 -4.98
N LEU A 33 6.99 -7.54 -4.10
CA LEU A 33 7.02 -6.08 -4.15
C LEU A 33 8.29 -5.56 -3.48
N THR A 34 9.26 -5.14 -4.28
CA THR A 34 10.58 -4.68 -3.81
C THR A 34 10.91 -3.24 -4.18
N ASN A 35 10.12 -2.62 -5.05
CA ASN A 35 10.30 -1.23 -5.44
C ASN A 35 9.61 -0.30 -4.42
N ILE A 36 10.37 0.58 -3.80
CA ILE A 36 9.89 1.43 -2.70
C ILE A 36 8.75 2.36 -3.10
N ASP A 37 8.77 2.95 -4.29
CA ASP A 37 7.69 3.84 -4.75
C ASP A 37 6.37 3.09 -4.89
N LYS A 38 6.42 1.85 -5.38
CA LYS A 38 5.25 0.98 -5.48
C LYS A 38 4.77 0.49 -4.12
N ILE A 39 5.69 0.28 -3.17
CA ILE A 39 5.34 -0.04 -1.78
C ILE A 39 4.58 1.14 -1.16
N VAL A 40 5.11 2.36 -1.30
CA VAL A 40 4.47 3.57 -0.79
C VAL A 40 3.06 3.73 -1.38
N ARG A 41 2.91 3.63 -2.71
CA ARG A 41 1.59 3.73 -3.37
C ARG A 41 0.58 2.68 -2.90
N LEU A 42 1.05 1.43 -2.72
CA LEU A 42 0.18 0.36 -2.22
C LEU A 42 -0.28 0.65 -0.79
N LEU A 43 0.64 1.05 0.09
CA LEU A 43 0.32 1.32 1.49
C LEU A 43 -0.57 2.55 1.66
N ASP A 44 -0.30 3.62 0.90
CA ASP A 44 -1.12 4.83 0.88
C ASP A 44 -2.54 4.53 0.35
N GLY A 45 -2.65 3.78 -0.74
CA GLY A 45 -3.94 3.36 -1.29
C GLY A 45 -4.72 2.41 -0.37
N LEU A 46 -4.06 1.66 0.50
CA LEU A 46 -4.68 0.79 1.50
C LEU A 46 -5.00 1.50 2.82
N ASP A 47 -4.68 2.80 2.94
CA ASP A 47 -4.70 3.54 4.21
C ASP A 47 -3.99 2.76 5.33
N ALA A 48 -2.84 2.18 5.00
CA ALA A 48 -2.14 1.26 5.89
C ALA A 48 -1.58 2.04 7.10
N PRO A 49 -1.84 1.58 8.34
CA PRO A 49 -1.29 2.19 9.53
C PRO A 49 0.25 2.26 9.48
N VAL A 50 0.81 3.40 9.88
CA VAL A 50 2.26 3.64 9.85
C VAL A 50 3.03 2.63 10.72
N GLU A 51 2.38 2.10 11.76
CA GLU A 51 2.89 1.09 12.66
C GLU A 51 3.24 -0.22 11.94
N LEU A 52 2.55 -0.54 10.83
CA LEU A 52 2.79 -1.74 10.02
C LEU A 52 3.95 -1.57 9.04
N THR A 53 4.34 -0.32 8.74
CA THR A 53 5.35 0.00 7.72
C THR A 53 6.78 0.02 8.28
N GLY A 54 6.91 0.01 9.60
CA GLY A 54 8.19 0.02 10.31
C GLY A 54 9.01 1.31 10.09
N PRO A 55 10.24 1.38 10.62
CA PRO A 55 11.05 2.60 10.57
C PRO A 55 11.39 3.09 9.16
N MET A 56 11.39 2.20 8.16
CA MET A 56 11.86 2.51 6.80
C MET A 56 10.90 3.41 6.00
N LEU A 57 9.61 3.39 6.34
CA LEU A 57 8.55 4.07 5.59
C LEU A 57 7.82 5.14 6.41
N ARG A 58 8.30 5.43 7.64
CA ARG A 58 7.91 6.62 8.39
C ARG A 58 8.33 7.86 7.61
N SER A 59 7.53 8.24 6.60
CA SER A 59 7.63 9.54 5.96
C SER A 59 7.55 10.60 7.05
N ALA A 60 8.36 11.65 6.93
CA ALA A 60 8.44 12.79 7.83
C ALA A 60 7.13 13.59 8.00
N ARG A 61 5.98 13.04 7.61
CA ARG A 61 4.64 13.62 7.76
C ARG A 61 4.15 13.63 9.20
N GLY A 62 4.79 12.87 10.10
CA GLY A 62 4.68 13.03 11.55
C GLY A 62 5.47 14.22 12.12
N ALA A 63 6.27 14.93 11.31
CA ALA A 63 6.96 16.15 11.73
C ALA A 63 6.11 17.43 11.54
N ALA A 64 4.82 17.29 11.21
CA ALA A 64 3.87 18.39 11.40
C ALA A 64 3.58 18.52 12.90
N ALA A 65 4.46 19.25 13.59
CA ALA A 65 4.26 19.68 14.97
C ALA A 65 2.93 20.45 15.10
N PRO A 66 2.19 20.31 16.20
CA PRO A 66 1.00 21.13 16.43
C PRO A 66 1.42 22.60 16.62
N PRO A 67 0.63 23.58 16.12
CA PRO A 67 0.88 24.99 16.40
C PRO A 67 0.71 25.24 17.91
N ARG A 68 1.62 26.05 18.47
CA ARG A 68 1.63 26.50 19.87
C ARG A 68 0.41 27.35 20.20
#